data_AF-A0AAE1D606-F1
#
_entry.id   AF-A0AAE1D606-F1
#
_cell.length_a   1.000
_cell.length_b   1.000
_cell.length_c   1.000
_cell.angle_alpha   90.00
_cell.angle_beta   90.00
_cell.angle_gamma   90.00
#
_symmetry.space_group_name_H-M   'P 1'
#
loop_
_entity.id
_entity.type
_entity.pdbx_description
1 polymer ?
#
loop_
_entity_poly.entity_id
_entity_poly.type
_entity_poly.pdbx_seq_one_letter_code
_entity_poly.pdbx_strand_id
1 'polypeptide(L)'
;MFTRTPNFALVTLMILGVSSQHEGLEISLVRTESPTDDKLCNQLICRVQGMSVFIDDVTISKVSVGGVSRKLMTTSTNSPESSIVDTTTKGNGTLKDNSATLFIDFLSYKFETLKDRLDRRLNQNIDTVNRRANTLENSVLGRVSSVETDFFSRFSRLEDRVSSILLSESPDTSSDVAQSLADMERRLKDLTAAVKQVNDSKVALQDDGHQDPQPVVCERSMGDVVTKTYPRYVITTDQTIQRQVLCETQTDGGGWIVIQRRAAGDVDFYRDWTA
;
A
#
# COMPACT_ATOMS: atom_id res chain seq x y z
N MET A 1 -6.41 34.69 -2.60
CA MET A 1 -5.14 34.21 -3.21
C MET A 1 -5.49 32.93 -3.97
N PHE A 2 -5.84 33.03 -5.24
CA PHE A 2 -6.35 31.91 -6.03
C PHE A 2 -5.23 30.92 -6.31
N THR A 3 -5.37 29.70 -5.78
CA THR A 3 -4.52 28.57 -6.10
C THR A 3 -4.67 28.23 -7.59
N ARG A 4 -3.58 28.42 -8.35
CA ARG A 4 -3.43 27.93 -9.73
C ARG A 4 -3.86 26.47 -9.79
N THR A 5 -4.99 26.20 -10.44
CA THR A 5 -5.36 24.85 -10.88
C THR A 5 -4.23 24.27 -11.75
N PRO A 6 -3.94 22.97 -11.65
CA PRO A 6 -2.91 22.34 -12.47
C PRO A 6 -3.23 22.55 -13.95
N ASN A 7 -2.21 22.88 -14.73
CA ASN A 7 -2.27 23.16 -16.17
C ASN A 7 -3.26 22.23 -16.91
N PHE A 8 -4.47 22.73 -17.22
CA PHE A 8 -5.38 22.05 -18.12
C PHE A 8 -4.74 22.04 -19.50
N ALA A 9 -4.25 20.88 -19.95
CA ALA A 9 -3.87 20.68 -21.33
C ALA A 9 -5.16 20.45 -22.12
N LEU A 10 -5.54 21.41 -22.97
CA LEU A 10 -6.69 21.24 -23.84
C LEU A 10 -6.27 20.29 -24.97
N VAL A 11 -6.88 19.11 -25.03
CA VAL A 11 -6.67 18.18 -26.14
C VAL A 11 -7.59 18.61 -27.26
N THR A 12 -7.02 19.06 -28.37
CA THR A 12 -7.78 19.40 -29.56
C THR A 12 -7.73 18.23 -30.52
N LEU A 13 -8.90 17.73 -30.89
CA LEU A 13 -9.07 16.76 -31.97
C LEU A 13 -9.34 17.52 -33.25
N MET A 14 -8.51 17.34 -34.27
CA MET A 14 -8.76 17.86 -35.61
C MET A 14 -8.96 16.70 -36.58
N ILE A 15 -10.09 16.73 -37.28
CA ILE A 15 -10.36 15.87 -38.44
C ILE A 15 -9.95 16.70 -39.66
N LEU A 16 -8.89 16.30 -40.36
CA LEU A 16 -8.29 17.11 -41.42
C LEU A 16 -8.87 16.79 -42.81
N GLY A 17 -9.48 15.62 -42.99
CA GLY A 17 -10.10 15.21 -44.25
C GLY A 17 -11.38 14.40 -44.02
N VAL A 18 -12.51 14.94 -44.49
CA VAL A 18 -13.76 14.20 -44.67
C VAL A 18 -14.18 14.39 -46.13
N SER A 19 -14.17 13.31 -46.89
CA SER A 19 -14.65 13.32 -48.28
C SER A 19 -16.07 12.77 -48.32
N SER A 20 -17.04 13.55 -48.82
CA SER A 20 -18.43 13.12 -49.03
C SER A 20 -18.87 13.43 -50.46
N GLN A 21 -19.51 12.47 -51.13
CA GLN A 21 -20.06 12.65 -52.49
C GLN A 21 -21.58 12.90 -52.51
N HIS A 22 -22.28 12.84 -51.37
CA HIS A 22 -23.74 13.01 -51.26
C HIS A 22 -24.16 13.78 -49.98
N GLU A 23 -25.41 14.25 -49.92
CA GLU A 23 -25.95 14.99 -48.77
C GLU A 23 -26.29 14.06 -47.59
N GLY A 24 -25.89 14.47 -46.38
CA GLY A 24 -26.12 13.77 -45.11
C GLY A 24 -24.82 13.28 -44.46
N LEU A 25 -24.25 14.11 -43.57
CA LEU A 25 -23.04 13.81 -42.79
C LEU A 25 -23.36 13.92 -41.30
N GLU A 26 -23.20 12.81 -40.56
CA GLU A 26 -23.23 12.83 -39.10
C GLU A 26 -21.85 12.47 -38.53
N ILE A 27 -21.32 13.34 -37.68
CA ILE A 27 -20.06 13.14 -36.96
C ILE A 27 -20.39 12.95 -35.48
N SER A 28 -20.07 11.79 -34.93
CA SER A 28 -20.26 11.50 -33.51
C SER A 28 -18.90 11.39 -32.83
N LEU A 29 -18.69 12.23 -31.80
CA LEU A 29 -17.55 12.14 -30.90
C LEU A 29 -18.01 11.65 -29.54
N VAL A 30 -17.63 10.42 -29.20
CA VAL A 30 -18.03 9.80 -27.94
C VAL A 30 -16.80 9.52 -27.09
N ARG A 31 -16.85 9.98 -25.84
CA ARG A 31 -15.91 9.53 -24.81
C ARG A 31 -16.49 8.29 -24.17
N THR A 32 -15.74 7.19 -24.21
CA THR A 32 -16.18 5.91 -23.64
C THR A 32 -15.27 5.49 -22.50
N GLU A 33 -15.86 4.79 -21.51
CA GLU A 33 -15.09 4.11 -20.47
C GLU A 33 -14.42 2.88 -21.08
N SER A 34 -13.13 2.66 -20.78
CA SER A 34 -12.43 1.46 -21.23
C SER A 34 -13.11 0.21 -20.68
N PRO A 35 -13.36 -0.84 -21.49
CA PRO A 35 -14.00 -2.08 -21.03
C PRO A 35 -13.12 -2.96 -20.13
N THR A 36 -11.82 -2.63 -19.99
CA THR A 36 -10.91 -3.28 -19.06
C THR A 36 -10.91 -2.55 -17.71
N ASP A 37 -11.11 -3.31 -16.65
CA ASP A 37 -11.50 -2.95 -15.27
C ASP A 37 -10.55 -2.03 -14.48
N ASP A 38 -10.21 -0.86 -15.03
CA ASP A 38 -9.68 0.28 -14.29
C ASP A 38 -10.19 1.56 -14.96
N LYS A 39 -11.21 2.16 -14.32
CA LYS A 39 -11.99 3.31 -14.81
C LYS A 39 -11.11 4.52 -15.12
N LEU A 40 -10.69 4.65 -16.37
CA LEU A 40 -10.14 5.88 -16.92
C LEU A 40 -10.88 6.27 -18.22
N CYS A 41 -11.52 7.43 -18.21
CA CYS A 41 -12.23 8.07 -19.33
C CYS A 41 -11.27 8.57 -20.42
N ASN A 42 -10.51 7.66 -21.04
CA ASN A 42 -9.35 7.98 -21.87
C ASN A 42 -9.49 7.56 -23.34
N GLN A 43 -10.65 7.00 -23.73
CA GLN A 43 -10.94 6.63 -25.10
C GLN A 43 -11.86 7.65 -25.77
N LEU A 44 -11.38 8.21 -26.88
CA LEU A 44 -12.12 9.05 -27.79
C LEU A 44 -12.43 8.25 -29.05
N ILE A 45 -13.72 8.11 -29.36
CA ILE A 45 -14.19 7.43 -30.56
C ILE A 45 -14.81 8.47 -31.48
N CYS A 46 -14.31 8.53 -32.71
CA CYS A 46 -14.85 9.34 -33.78
C CYS A 46 -15.47 8.43 -34.83
N ARG A 47 -16.77 8.58 -35.05
CA ARG A 47 -17.53 7.84 -36.07
C ARG A 47 -18.15 8.81 -37.06
N VAL A 48 -18.07 8.45 -38.33
CA VAL A 48 -18.72 9.20 -39.40
C VAL A 48 -19.71 8.29 -40.11
N GLN A 49 -20.95 8.76 -40.24
CA GLN A 49 -22.03 8.05 -40.91
C GLN A 49 -22.53 8.85 -42.12
N GLY A 50 -22.69 8.17 -43.26
CA GLY A 50 -23.19 8.75 -44.51
C GLY A 50 -22.98 7.81 -45.70
N MET A 51 -23.84 7.91 -46.72
CA MET A 51 -23.66 7.19 -47.97
C MET A 51 -22.51 7.82 -48.74
N SER A 52 -21.35 7.16 -48.73
CA SER A 52 -20.10 7.61 -49.40
C SER A 52 -19.28 8.66 -48.63
N VAL A 53 -19.16 8.52 -47.30
CA VAL A 53 -18.24 9.34 -46.49
C VAL A 53 -17.10 8.50 -45.93
N PHE A 54 -15.86 8.97 -46.11
CA PHE A 54 -14.66 8.33 -45.57
C PHE A 54 -13.82 9.28 -44.70
N ILE A 55 -13.28 8.75 -43.60
CA ILE A 55 -12.26 9.39 -42.78
C ILE A 55 -10.90 9.10 -43.41
N ASP A 56 -10.21 10.15 -43.87
CA ASP A 56 -8.87 10.01 -44.45
C ASP A 56 -7.79 9.96 -43.36
N ASP A 57 -7.85 10.90 -42.42
CA ASP A 57 -6.98 10.94 -41.25
C ASP A 57 -7.63 11.64 -40.05
N VAL A 58 -7.23 11.21 -38.86
CA VAL A 58 -7.59 11.82 -37.58
C VAL A 58 -6.33 12.14 -36.80
N THR A 59 -6.19 13.40 -36.40
CA THR A 59 -5.01 13.90 -35.70
C THR A 59 -5.37 14.44 -34.33
N ILE A 60 -4.64 14.00 -33.31
CA ILE A 60 -4.71 14.59 -31.97
C ILE A 60 -3.53 15.51 -31.73
N SER A 61 -3.82 16.71 -31.24
CA SER A 61 -2.82 17.67 -30.80
C SER A 61 -3.06 18.13 -29.36
N LYS A 62 -1.98 18.35 -28.63
CA LYS A 62 -1.96 18.95 -27.30
C LYS A 62 -1.79 20.46 -27.46
N VAL A 63 -2.73 21.24 -26.94
CA VAL A 63 -2.64 22.69 -26.92
C VAL A 63 -2.19 23.16 -25.55
N SER A 64 -1.09 23.91 -25.53
CA SER A 64 -0.55 24.49 -24.30
C SER A 64 -1.27 25.81 -23.97
N VAL A 65 -1.16 26.27 -22.72
CA VAL A 65 -1.82 27.49 -22.19
C VAL A 65 -1.46 28.77 -22.99
N GLY A 66 -0.42 28.73 -23.83
CA GLY A 66 -0.04 29.80 -24.77
C GLY A 66 -0.53 29.63 -26.22
N GLY A 67 -1.48 28.72 -26.49
CA GLY A 67 -2.01 28.47 -27.84
C GLY A 67 -1.10 27.65 -28.76
N VAL A 68 0.10 27.28 -28.31
CA VAL A 68 1.02 26.42 -29.06
C VAL A 68 0.45 25.01 -29.13
N SER A 69 0.12 24.57 -30.35
CA SER A 69 -0.37 23.22 -30.64
C SER A 69 0.80 22.29 -31.00
N ARG A 70 0.92 21.17 -30.28
CA ARG A 70 1.86 20.10 -30.58
C ARG A 70 1.07 18.87 -31.00
N LYS A 71 1.28 18.41 -32.23
CA LYS A 71 0.75 17.14 -32.72
C LYS A 71 1.29 15.98 -31.87
N LEU A 72 0.39 15.14 -31.37
CA LEU A 72 0.71 13.94 -30.58
C LEU A 72 0.74 12.70 -31.46
N MET A 73 -0.30 12.50 -32.28
CA MET A 73 -0.47 11.30 -33.10
C MET A 73 -1.44 11.57 -34.27
N THR A 74 -1.28 10.80 -35.34
CA THR A 74 -2.24 10.75 -36.46
C THR A 74 -2.45 9.30 -36.84
N THR A 75 -3.71 8.94 -37.04
CA THR A 75 -4.10 7.68 -37.65
C THR A 75 -4.79 7.97 -38.96
N SER A 76 -4.41 7.30 -40.04
CA SER A 76 -4.93 7.53 -41.39
C SER A 76 -5.19 6.23 -42.13
N THR A 77 -5.85 6.30 -43.29
CA THR A 77 -6.09 5.13 -44.15
C THR A 77 -4.78 4.46 -44.59
N ASN A 78 -3.72 5.24 -44.78
CA ASN A 78 -2.39 4.75 -45.13
C ASN A 78 -1.59 4.21 -43.92
N SER A 79 -1.93 4.68 -42.70
CA SER A 79 -1.32 4.24 -41.44
C SER A 79 -2.42 4.05 -40.40
N PRO A 80 -3.16 2.92 -40.48
CA PRO A 80 -4.38 2.71 -39.71
C PRO A 80 -4.11 2.44 -38.24
N GLU A 81 -2.86 2.19 -37.85
CA GLU A 81 -2.43 2.11 -36.47
C GLU A 81 -1.38 3.19 -36.19
N SER A 82 -1.50 3.87 -35.04
CA SER A 82 -0.51 4.82 -34.55
C SER A 82 -0.36 4.72 -33.04
N SER A 83 0.81 5.10 -32.53
CA SER A 83 1.07 5.12 -31.10
C SER A 83 1.99 6.28 -30.73
N ILE A 84 1.83 6.79 -29.52
CA ILE A 84 2.70 7.80 -28.95
C ILE A 84 3.10 7.37 -27.54
N VAL A 85 4.40 7.42 -27.27
CA VAL A 85 4.97 7.26 -25.93
C VAL A 85 5.97 8.39 -25.74
N ASP A 86 5.58 9.38 -24.95
CA ASP A 86 6.44 10.49 -24.49
C ASP A 86 6.47 10.47 -22.95
N THR A 87 7.42 11.19 -22.37
CA THR A 87 7.63 11.46 -20.95
C THR A 87 6.40 11.89 -20.15
N THR A 88 5.31 12.31 -20.81
CA THR A 88 4.08 12.78 -20.13
C THR A 88 2.80 12.25 -20.76
N THR A 89 2.88 11.40 -21.79
CA THR A 89 1.70 10.99 -22.55
C THR A 89 1.93 9.65 -23.20
N LYS A 90 1.00 8.71 -22.97
CA LYS A 90 0.92 7.43 -23.67
C LYS A 90 -0.39 7.40 -24.45
N GLY A 91 -0.37 6.93 -25.68
CA GLY A 91 -1.57 6.82 -26.48
C GLY A 91 -1.43 5.87 -27.64
N ASN A 92 -2.57 5.40 -28.13
CA ASN A 92 -2.67 4.59 -29.33
C ASN A 92 -3.89 5.00 -30.14
N GLY A 93 -3.90 4.65 -31.42
CA GLY A 93 -4.95 5.05 -32.34
C GLY A 93 -5.15 4.04 -33.43
N THR A 94 -6.41 3.72 -33.71
CA THR A 94 -6.80 2.80 -34.77
C THR A 94 -7.86 3.44 -35.66
N LEU A 95 -7.75 3.26 -36.97
CA LEU A 95 -8.76 3.65 -37.95
C LEU A 95 -9.19 2.40 -38.69
N LYS A 96 -10.42 1.98 -38.45
CA LYS A 96 -10.99 0.78 -39.05
C LYS A 96 -12.47 1.01 -39.34
N ASP A 97 -12.95 0.55 -40.49
CA ASP A 97 -14.37 0.59 -40.87
C ASP A 97 -14.99 1.99 -40.70
N ASN A 98 -14.26 3.03 -41.13
CA ASN A 98 -14.67 4.44 -40.99
C ASN A 98 -14.91 4.91 -39.53
N SER A 99 -14.29 4.22 -38.58
CA SER A 99 -14.33 4.53 -37.15
C SER A 99 -12.90 4.70 -36.64
N ALA A 100 -12.56 5.91 -36.20
CA ALA A 100 -11.29 6.19 -35.55
C ALA A 100 -11.44 6.05 -34.03
N THR A 101 -10.60 5.21 -33.42
CA THR A 101 -10.54 5.03 -31.96
C THR A 101 -9.19 5.50 -31.47
N LEU A 102 -9.17 6.45 -30.55
CA LEU A 102 -7.95 7.07 -30.05
C LEU A 102 -7.95 7.00 -28.53
N PHE A 103 -6.88 6.45 -27.96
CA PHE A 103 -6.66 6.38 -26.52
C PHE A 103 -5.52 7.29 -26.13
N ILE A 104 -5.73 8.12 -25.10
CA ILE A 104 -4.65 8.94 -24.53
C ILE A 104 -4.72 8.96 -23.01
N ASP A 105 -3.58 8.65 -22.40
CA ASP A 105 -3.30 8.75 -20.98
C ASP A 105 -2.21 9.80 -20.72
N PHE A 106 -2.55 10.82 -19.92
CA PHE A 106 -1.67 11.94 -19.57
C PHE A 106 -0.93 11.77 -18.24
N LEU A 107 -1.04 10.63 -17.55
CA LEU A 107 -0.63 10.54 -16.14
C LEU A 107 0.36 9.43 -15.80
N SER A 108 0.73 8.55 -16.74
CA SER A 108 1.49 7.36 -16.40
C SER A 108 2.95 7.61 -15.93
N TYR A 109 3.73 8.48 -16.57
CA TYR A 109 5.19 8.52 -16.31
C TYR A 109 5.61 9.18 -14.98
N LYS A 110 4.96 10.28 -14.58
CA LYS A 110 5.37 11.02 -13.36
C LYS A 110 5.00 10.25 -12.09
N PHE A 111 3.90 9.51 -12.13
CA PHE A 111 3.47 8.65 -11.03
C PHE A 111 4.39 7.42 -10.90
N GLU A 112 4.78 6.81 -12.03
CA GLU A 112 5.72 5.68 -12.00
C GLU A 112 7.08 6.08 -11.46
N THR A 113 7.65 7.22 -11.87
CA THR A 113 8.94 7.69 -11.30
C THR A 113 8.89 8.03 -9.81
N LEU A 114 7.73 8.48 -9.30
CA LEU A 114 7.53 8.74 -7.88
C LEU A 114 7.38 7.43 -7.10
N LYS A 115 6.61 6.48 -7.62
CA LYS A 115 6.46 5.12 -7.09
C LYS A 115 7.83 4.44 -6.97
N ASP A 116 8.62 4.46 -8.03
CA ASP A 116 9.97 3.90 -8.07
C ASP A 116 10.90 4.49 -7.01
N ARG A 117 10.81 5.81 -6.77
CA ARG A 117 11.61 6.50 -5.74
C ARG A 117 11.15 6.13 -4.33
N LEU A 118 9.84 5.98 -4.14
CA LEU A 118 9.26 5.59 -2.85
C LEU A 118 9.64 4.15 -2.51
N ASP A 119 9.51 3.23 -3.47
CA ASP A 119 9.86 1.81 -3.31
C ASP A 119 11.35 1.63 -2.98
N ARG A 120 12.24 2.38 -3.64
CA ARG A 120 13.67 2.36 -3.30
C ARG A 120 13.94 2.81 -1.87
N ARG A 121 13.30 3.90 -1.42
CA ARG A 121 13.48 4.40 -0.05
C ARG A 121 12.93 3.43 0.99
N LEU A 122 11.78 2.82 0.71
CA LEU A 122 11.17 1.85 1.62
C LEU A 122 12.05 0.60 1.77
N ASN A 123 12.53 0.04 0.66
CA ASN A 123 13.40 -1.14 0.66
C ASN A 123 14.73 -0.88 1.38
N GLN A 124 15.32 0.32 1.21
CA GLN A 124 16.54 0.71 1.93
C GLN A 124 16.35 0.76 3.45
N ASN A 125 15.19 1.27 3.91
CA ASN A 125 14.88 1.33 5.33
C ASN A 125 14.64 -0.06 5.91
N ILE A 126 13.90 -0.93 5.20
CA ILE A 126 13.66 -2.32 5.60
C ILE A 126 14.99 -3.07 5.74
N ASP A 127 15.89 -2.97 4.77
CA ASP A 127 17.22 -3.57 4.83
C ASP A 127 18.02 -3.09 6.05
N THR A 128 17.92 -1.80 6.36
CA THR A 128 18.66 -1.21 7.49
C THR A 128 18.13 -1.75 8.82
N VAL A 129 16.81 -1.88 8.97
CA VAL A 129 16.18 -2.46 10.17
C VAL A 129 16.54 -3.94 10.30
N ASN A 130 16.44 -4.72 9.21
CA ASN A 130 16.79 -6.14 9.21
C ASN A 130 18.25 -6.38 9.60
N ARG A 131 19.19 -5.55 9.12
CA ARG A 131 20.60 -5.64 9.54
C ARG A 131 20.78 -5.38 11.03
N ARG A 132 20.10 -4.38 11.59
CA ARG A 132 20.16 -4.07 13.02
C ARG A 132 19.55 -5.19 13.87
N ALA A 133 18.43 -5.75 13.45
CA ALA A 133 17.78 -6.88 14.11
C ALA A 133 18.70 -8.10 14.15
N ASN A 134 19.27 -8.51 13.02
CA ASN A 134 20.20 -9.65 12.96
C ASN A 134 21.47 -9.42 13.80
N THR A 135 21.97 -8.19 13.85
CA THR A 135 23.14 -7.84 14.68
C THR A 135 22.80 -7.98 16.17
N LEU A 136 21.62 -7.51 16.57
CA LEU A 136 21.14 -7.63 17.94
C LEU A 136 20.93 -9.10 18.32
N GLU A 137 20.31 -9.89 17.45
CA GLU A 137 20.07 -11.32 17.65
C GLU A 137 21.40 -12.07 17.87
N ASN A 138 22.40 -11.86 17.01
CA ASN A 138 23.71 -12.48 17.17
C ASN A 138 24.42 -12.06 18.46
N SER A 139 24.28 -10.79 18.87
CA SER A 139 24.85 -10.30 20.13
C SER A 139 24.19 -10.97 21.34
N VAL A 140 22.87 -11.12 21.33
CA VAL A 140 22.13 -11.80 22.40
C VAL A 140 22.47 -13.28 22.46
N LEU A 141 22.47 -13.98 21.32
CA LEU A 141 22.86 -15.40 21.25
C LEU A 141 24.27 -15.64 21.77
N GLY A 142 25.22 -14.77 21.42
CA GLY A 142 26.59 -14.83 21.93
C GLY A 142 26.67 -14.70 23.45
N ARG A 143 25.91 -13.78 24.05
CA ARG A 143 25.84 -13.62 25.51
C ARG A 143 25.20 -14.83 26.19
N VAL A 144 24.13 -15.38 25.63
CA VAL A 144 23.45 -16.56 26.16
C VAL A 144 24.39 -17.77 26.15
N SER A 145 25.07 -18.03 25.03
CA SER A 145 26.02 -19.14 24.91
C SER A 145 27.20 -19.01 25.88
N SER A 146 27.69 -17.79 26.11
CA SER A 146 28.74 -17.54 27.10
C SER A 146 28.28 -17.84 28.53
N VAL A 147 27.04 -17.49 28.88
CA VAL A 147 26.46 -17.78 30.21
C VAL A 147 26.26 -19.29 30.38
N GLU A 148 25.76 -19.95 29.34
CA GLU A 148 25.57 -21.41 29.32
C GLU A 148 26.89 -22.16 29.54
N THR A 149 27.95 -21.74 28.85
CA THR A 149 29.28 -22.34 28.97
C THR A 149 29.88 -22.16 30.38
N ASP A 150 29.77 -20.95 30.97
CA ASP A 150 30.25 -20.70 32.34
C ASP A 150 29.46 -21.56 33.35
N PHE A 151 28.14 -21.68 33.18
CA PHE A 151 27.28 -22.49 34.04
C PHE A 151 27.68 -23.98 34.02
N PHE A 152 27.81 -24.58 32.84
CA PHE A 152 28.19 -25.99 32.70
C PHE A 152 29.58 -26.28 33.29
N SER A 153 30.55 -25.40 33.07
CA SER A 153 31.90 -25.59 33.60
C SER A 153 31.95 -25.60 35.13
N ARG A 154 31.10 -24.78 35.79
CA ARG A 154 30.99 -24.73 37.24
C ARG A 154 30.20 -25.92 37.79
N PHE A 155 29.15 -26.33 37.09
CA PHE A 155 28.35 -27.49 37.47
C PHE A 155 29.18 -28.77 37.46
N SER A 156 29.98 -29.00 36.41
CA SER A 156 30.88 -30.16 36.33
C SER A 156 31.89 -30.18 37.48
N ARG A 157 32.51 -29.04 37.82
CA ARG A 157 33.41 -28.94 38.99
C ARG A 157 32.70 -29.24 40.31
N LEU A 158 31.42 -28.90 40.42
CA LEU A 158 30.62 -29.21 41.59
C LEU A 158 30.31 -30.70 41.66
N GLU A 159 29.94 -31.31 40.53
CA GLU A 159 29.66 -32.75 40.42
C GLU A 159 30.89 -33.59 40.83
N ASP A 160 32.09 -33.16 40.42
CA ASP A 160 33.36 -33.75 40.86
C ASP A 160 33.58 -33.61 42.37
N ARG A 161 33.26 -32.45 42.95
CA ARG A 161 33.38 -32.21 44.41
C ARG A 161 32.36 -33.03 45.20
N VAL A 162 31.11 -33.12 44.75
CA VAL A 162 30.07 -33.92 45.41
C VAL A 162 30.42 -35.42 45.32
N SER A 163 30.88 -35.91 44.17
CA SER A 163 31.27 -37.30 44.00
C SER A 163 32.45 -37.69 44.89
N SER A 164 33.44 -36.82 45.07
CA SER A 164 34.56 -37.07 45.98
C SER A 164 34.18 -37.05 47.46
N ILE A 165 33.13 -36.30 47.84
CA ILE A 165 32.60 -36.24 49.20
C ILE A 165 31.75 -37.47 49.53
N LEU A 166 30.89 -37.94 48.61
CA LEU A 166 30.11 -39.17 48.82
C LEU A 166 31.01 -40.41 49.03
N LEU A 167 32.27 -40.33 48.60
CA LEU A 167 33.29 -41.36 48.80
C LEU A 167 34.18 -41.12 50.03
N SER A 168 34.04 -39.99 50.73
CA SER A 168 34.79 -39.67 51.95
C SER A 168 33.86 -39.38 53.13
N GLU A 169 33.60 -40.39 53.95
CA GLU A 169 32.96 -40.22 55.26
C GLU A 169 33.90 -39.43 56.20
N SER A 170 33.75 -38.10 56.26
CA SER A 170 34.35 -37.30 57.33
C SER A 170 33.39 -36.23 57.87
N PRO A 171 33.37 -35.94 59.19
CA PRO A 171 32.32 -35.13 59.82
C PRO A 171 32.47 -33.62 59.58
N ASP A 172 33.64 -33.14 59.15
CA ASP A 172 33.97 -31.70 59.09
C ASP A 172 33.61 -31.04 57.74
N THR A 173 33.18 -31.79 56.73
CA THR A 173 32.92 -31.28 55.37
C THR A 173 31.51 -30.70 55.16
N SER A 174 30.59 -30.89 56.12
CA SER A 174 29.17 -30.52 55.95
C SER A 174 28.93 -28.99 55.92
N SER A 175 29.77 -28.21 56.61
CA SER A 175 29.68 -26.74 56.66
C SER A 175 30.00 -26.09 55.31
N ASP A 176 31.07 -26.51 54.65
CA ASP A 176 31.51 -25.96 53.36
C ASP A 176 30.55 -26.30 52.23
N VAL A 177 29.95 -27.51 52.28
CA VAL A 177 28.93 -27.93 51.32
C VAL A 177 27.65 -27.12 51.50
N ALA A 178 27.21 -26.88 52.74
CA ALA A 178 26.05 -26.04 53.02
C ALA A 178 26.26 -24.60 52.53
N GLN A 179 27.47 -24.05 52.69
CA GLN A 179 27.83 -22.73 52.18
C GLN A 179 27.84 -22.68 50.65
N SER A 180 28.38 -23.70 49.99
CA SER A 180 28.40 -23.77 48.53
C SER A 180 26.99 -23.97 47.95
N LEU A 181 26.10 -24.69 48.64
CA LEU A 181 24.70 -24.87 48.25
C LEU A 181 23.91 -23.55 48.38
N ALA A 182 24.13 -22.81 49.46
CA ALA A 182 23.53 -21.49 49.68
C ALA A 182 23.99 -20.46 48.63
N ASP A 183 25.25 -20.52 48.20
CA ASP A 183 25.78 -19.62 47.16
C ASP A 183 25.17 -19.94 45.78
N MET A 184 24.89 -21.22 45.49
CA MET A 184 24.16 -21.62 44.28
C MET A 184 22.70 -21.18 44.30
N GLU A 185 22.02 -21.32 45.43
CA GLU A 185 20.63 -20.87 45.57
C GLU A 185 20.51 -19.36 45.36
N ARG A 186 21.49 -18.60 45.85
CA ARG A 186 21.59 -17.15 45.61
C ARG A 186 21.77 -16.83 44.12
N ARG A 187 22.67 -17.54 43.44
CA ARG A 187 22.93 -17.35 42.00
C ARG A 187 21.77 -17.79 41.11
N LEU A 188 21.02 -18.82 41.48
CA LEU A 188 19.80 -19.22 40.79
C LEU A 188 18.73 -18.12 40.89
N LYS A 189 18.59 -17.48 42.06
CA LYS A 189 17.71 -16.32 42.22
C LYS A 189 18.11 -15.16 41.31
N ASP A 190 19.41 -14.83 41.24
CA ASP A 190 19.91 -13.74 40.40
C ASP A 190 19.70 -14.04 38.90
N LEU A 191 19.93 -15.28 38.47
CA LEU A 191 19.69 -15.70 37.08
C LEU A 191 18.21 -15.65 36.73
N THR A 192 17.33 -16.07 37.63
CA THR A 192 15.87 -16.01 37.44
C THR A 192 15.41 -14.55 37.31
N ALA A 193 16.00 -13.63 38.08
CA ALA A 193 15.72 -12.20 37.97
C ALA A 193 16.20 -11.61 36.63
N ALA A 194 17.40 -11.99 36.17
CA ALA A 194 17.93 -11.55 34.88
C ALA A 194 17.10 -12.07 33.69
N VAL A 195 16.68 -13.35 33.72
CA VAL A 195 15.79 -13.93 32.71
C VAL A 195 14.44 -13.22 32.70
N LYS A 196 13.89 -12.92 33.88
CA LYS A 196 12.66 -12.12 33.99
C LYS A 196 12.84 -10.75 33.36
N GLN A 197 13.94 -10.06 33.62
CA GLN A 197 14.23 -8.75 33.02
C GLN A 197 14.33 -8.80 31.49
N VAL A 198 14.93 -9.86 30.93
CA VAL A 198 14.99 -10.09 29.48
C VAL A 198 13.60 -10.40 28.93
N ASN A 199 12.80 -11.20 29.65
CA ASN A 199 11.43 -11.51 29.26
C ASN A 199 10.54 -10.25 29.28
N ASP A 200 10.67 -9.40 30.30
CA ASP A 200 9.94 -8.13 30.41
C ASP A 200 10.39 -7.16 29.30
N SER A 201 11.69 -7.15 28.96
CA SER A 201 12.21 -6.37 27.82
C SER A 201 11.73 -6.93 26.48
N LYS A 202 11.56 -8.26 26.36
CA LYS A 202 10.99 -8.92 25.19
C LYS A 202 9.49 -8.66 25.07
N VAL A 203 8.75 -8.64 26.18
CA VAL A 203 7.33 -8.25 26.23
C VAL A 203 7.18 -6.77 25.87
N ALA A 204 8.09 -5.89 26.30
CA ALA A 204 8.09 -4.49 25.86
C ALA A 204 8.41 -4.30 24.36
N LEU A 205 9.07 -5.27 23.74
CA LEU A 205 9.32 -5.32 22.28
C LEU A 205 8.26 -6.13 21.51
N GLN A 206 7.49 -6.96 22.21
CA GLN A 206 6.37 -7.76 21.69
C GLN A 206 5.00 -7.15 22.03
N ASP A 207 4.97 -5.99 22.70
CA ASP A 207 3.81 -5.11 22.74
C ASP A 207 3.67 -4.45 21.36
N ASP A 208 3.37 -5.30 20.39
CA ASP A 208 2.56 -4.95 19.24
C ASP A 208 1.08 -4.93 19.67
N GLY A 209 0.82 -4.46 20.90
CA GLY A 209 -0.42 -3.82 21.28
C GLY A 209 -0.63 -2.57 20.44
N HIS A 210 -0.70 -2.73 19.13
CA HIS A 210 -1.77 -2.12 18.38
C HIS A 210 -3.09 -2.66 18.98
N GLN A 211 -3.51 -2.11 20.12
CA GLN A 211 -4.80 -1.46 20.04
C GLN A 211 -4.61 -0.40 18.96
N ASP A 212 -4.88 -0.82 17.72
CA ASP A 212 -4.95 0.10 16.60
C ASP A 212 -5.80 1.25 17.11
N PRO A 213 -5.28 2.49 17.19
CA PRO A 213 -6.07 3.59 17.70
C PRO A 213 -7.32 3.62 16.85
N GLN A 214 -8.48 3.28 17.45
CA GLN A 214 -9.72 3.29 16.69
C GLN A 214 -9.79 4.67 16.06
N PRO A 215 -9.92 4.75 14.72
CA PRO A 215 -9.78 6.01 14.02
C PRO A 215 -10.80 6.97 14.61
N VAL A 216 -10.31 8.09 15.17
CA VAL A 216 -11.14 9.06 15.89
C VAL A 216 -12.04 9.82 14.92
N VAL A 217 -11.70 9.80 13.63
CA VAL A 217 -12.38 10.54 12.56
C VAL A 217 -12.50 9.66 11.31
N CYS A 218 -13.64 9.75 10.61
CA CYS A 218 -13.81 9.17 9.27
C CYS A 218 -13.45 10.23 8.22
N GLU A 219 -12.26 10.14 7.64
CA GLU A 219 -11.74 11.15 6.71
C GLU A 219 -11.15 10.54 5.45
N ARG A 220 -11.14 11.33 4.37
CA ARG A 220 -10.53 10.92 3.11
C ARG A 220 -9.06 10.59 3.35
N SER A 221 -8.53 9.59 2.64
CA SER A 221 -7.14 9.06 2.73
C SER A 221 -6.94 7.91 3.71
N MET A 222 -8.00 7.44 4.38
CA MET A 222 -7.95 6.19 5.17
C MET A 222 -7.65 4.94 4.33
N GLY A 223 -7.84 5.01 3.01
CA GLY A 223 -7.62 3.92 2.06
C GLY A 223 -6.36 4.02 1.23
N ASP A 224 -5.38 4.86 1.61
CA ASP A 224 -4.11 4.90 0.89
C ASP A 224 -3.32 3.59 1.08
N VAL A 225 -2.81 3.04 -0.01
CA VAL A 225 -2.28 1.67 -0.15
C VAL A 225 -1.06 1.42 0.74
N VAL A 226 -0.41 2.50 1.21
CA VAL A 226 0.77 2.48 2.07
C VAL A 226 0.44 2.23 3.54
N THR A 227 -0.79 2.51 3.98
CA THR A 227 -1.24 2.35 5.37
C THR A 227 -2.53 1.55 5.40
N LYS A 228 -2.46 0.24 5.15
CA LYS A 228 -3.56 -0.70 5.46
C LYS A 228 -3.66 -0.90 6.97
N THR A 229 -4.01 0.16 7.69
CA THR A 229 -4.03 0.16 9.14
C THR A 229 -5.43 -0.10 9.68
N TYR A 230 -6.50 -0.09 8.86
CA TYR A 230 -7.86 -0.27 9.38
C TYR A 230 -8.67 -1.36 8.64
N PRO A 231 -9.52 -2.12 9.36
CA PRO A 231 -10.53 -2.99 8.75
C PRO A 231 -11.41 -2.21 7.78
N ARG A 232 -12.01 -2.90 6.79
CA ARG A 232 -12.88 -2.28 5.76
C ARG A 232 -13.98 -1.41 6.36
N TYR A 233 -14.57 -1.85 7.47
CA TYR A 233 -15.60 -1.13 8.19
C TYR A 233 -15.17 -0.93 9.64
N VAL A 234 -15.18 0.31 10.10
CA VAL A 234 -14.83 0.69 11.48
C VAL A 234 -15.91 1.62 12.05
N ILE A 235 -16.19 1.50 13.34
CA ILE A 235 -17.11 2.42 14.04
C ILE A 235 -16.27 3.58 14.57
N THR A 236 -16.67 4.80 14.28
CA THR A 236 -16.01 6.03 14.74
C THR A 236 -17.06 7.06 15.18
N THR A 237 -16.62 8.15 15.82
CA THR A 237 -17.51 9.23 16.26
C THR A 237 -17.36 10.42 15.31
N ASP A 238 -18.44 10.82 14.66
CA ASP A 238 -18.43 12.04 13.87
C ASP A 238 -18.46 13.27 14.79
N GLN A 239 -17.51 14.19 14.61
CA GLN A 239 -17.38 15.37 15.48
C GLN A 239 -18.45 16.44 15.23
N THR A 240 -19.12 16.41 14.07
CA THR A 240 -20.15 17.39 13.70
C THR A 240 -21.49 17.01 14.33
N ILE A 241 -21.88 15.73 14.23
CA ILE A 241 -23.16 15.24 14.74
C ILE A 241 -23.06 14.55 16.11
N GLN A 242 -21.85 14.37 16.64
CA GLN A 242 -21.58 13.71 17.94
C GLN A 242 -22.25 12.33 18.06
N ARG A 243 -22.27 11.56 16.97
CA ARG A 243 -22.85 10.22 16.92
C ARG A 243 -21.86 9.22 16.37
N GLN A 244 -22.05 7.96 16.78
CA GLN A 244 -21.33 6.85 16.18
C GLN A 244 -21.78 6.67 14.72
N VAL A 245 -20.81 6.55 13.85
CA VAL A 245 -20.98 6.33 12.42
C VAL A 245 -20.16 5.13 11.98
N LEU A 246 -20.64 4.44 10.94
CA LEU A 246 -19.89 3.39 10.28
C LEU A 246 -19.03 4.02 9.19
N CYS A 247 -17.71 3.86 9.26
CA CYS A 247 -16.76 4.37 8.29
C CYS A 247 -16.23 3.25 7.40
N GLU A 248 -16.33 3.41 6.09
CA GLU A 248 -15.66 2.55 5.11
C GLU A 248 -14.29 3.13 4.74
N THR A 249 -13.25 2.33 4.90
CA THR A 249 -11.87 2.79 4.92
C THR A 249 -11.09 2.50 3.64
N GLN A 250 -11.66 1.84 2.63
CA GLN A 250 -10.89 1.30 1.50
C GLN A 250 -11.31 1.88 0.14
N THR A 251 -12.60 2.07 -0.09
CA THR A 251 -13.13 2.44 -1.41
C THR A 251 -12.78 3.89 -1.75
N ASP A 252 -12.30 4.18 -2.96
CA ASP A 252 -11.99 5.54 -3.45
C ASP A 252 -11.14 6.41 -2.49
N GLY A 253 -10.18 5.78 -1.80
CA GLY A 253 -9.29 6.43 -0.84
C GLY A 253 -9.81 6.45 0.60
N GLY A 254 -10.91 5.74 0.90
CA GLY A 254 -11.48 5.61 2.24
C GLY A 254 -12.11 6.89 2.79
N GLY A 255 -12.65 6.79 4.02
CA GLY A 255 -13.27 7.93 4.70
C GLY A 255 -14.74 8.10 4.39
N TRP A 256 -15.43 7.03 3.99
CA TRP A 256 -16.84 7.09 3.63
C TRP A 256 -17.72 6.84 4.83
N ILE A 257 -18.54 7.82 5.20
CA ILE A 257 -19.60 7.63 6.18
C ILE A 257 -20.73 6.83 5.53
N VAL A 258 -20.94 5.61 6.02
CA VAL A 258 -22.00 4.71 5.54
C VAL A 258 -23.32 5.07 6.21
N ILE A 259 -24.21 5.70 5.45
CA ILE A 259 -25.57 6.06 5.92
C ILE A 259 -26.61 4.95 5.69
N GLN A 260 -26.33 3.99 4.79
CA GLN A 260 -27.20 2.86 4.51
C GLN A 260 -26.39 1.67 3.94
N ARG A 261 -26.70 0.44 4.38
CA ARG A 261 -26.08 -0.79 3.88
C ARG A 261 -27.10 -1.94 3.84
N ARG A 262 -27.13 -2.69 2.73
CA ARG A 262 -27.88 -3.96 2.59
C ARG A 262 -26.90 -5.10 2.30
N ALA A 263 -26.91 -6.16 3.10
CA ALA A 263 -25.96 -7.26 2.94
C ALA A 263 -26.57 -8.65 3.16
N ALA A 264 -27.37 -8.85 4.21
CA ALA A 264 -27.88 -10.18 4.60
C ALA A 264 -29.41 -10.32 4.54
N GLY A 265 -30.16 -9.24 4.29
CA GLY A 265 -31.64 -9.28 4.21
C GLY A 265 -32.33 -9.51 5.56
N ASP A 266 -31.59 -9.36 6.66
CA ASP A 266 -31.97 -9.57 8.04
C ASP A 266 -32.65 -8.36 8.70
N VAL A 267 -32.60 -7.20 8.04
CA VAL A 267 -33.22 -5.95 8.48
C VAL A 267 -34.34 -5.55 7.52
N ASP A 268 -35.54 -5.32 8.06
CA ASP A 268 -36.66 -4.81 7.29
C ASP A 268 -36.52 -3.29 7.03
N PHE A 269 -36.54 -2.93 5.74
CA PHE A 269 -36.50 -1.55 5.24
C PHE A 269 -37.88 -1.00 4.90
N TYR A 270 -38.93 -1.82 4.93
CA TYR A 270 -40.31 -1.40 4.73
C TYR A 270 -40.87 -0.79 6.02
N ARG A 271 -40.46 0.46 6.30
CA ARG A 271 -40.82 1.17 7.53
C ARG A 271 -41.57 2.47 7.22
N ASP A 272 -42.39 2.90 8.19
CA ASP A 272 -43.10 4.17 8.14
C ASP A 272 -42.16 5.37 8.34
N TRP A 273 -42.66 6.57 8.05
CA TRP A 273 -41.88 7.82 8.09
C TRP A 273 -41.22 8.12 9.45
N THR A 274 -41.79 7.65 10.56
CA THR A 274 -41.29 7.91 11.91
C THR A 274 -40.18 6.96 12.37
N ALA A 275 -39.76 6.04 11.52
CA ALA A 275 -38.84 4.96 11.85
C ALA A 275 -37.35 5.29 11.66
#